data_AF-A0A2V4CXE0-F1
#
_entry.id   AF-A0A2V4CXE0-F1
#
_cell.length_a   1.000
_cell.length_b   1.000
_cell.length_c   1.000
_cell.angle_alpha   90.00
_cell.angle_beta   90.00
_cell.angle_gamma   90.00
#
_symmetry.space_group_name_H-M   'P 1'
#
loop_
_entity.id
_entity.type
_entity.pdbx_description
1 polymer ?
#
loop_
_entity_poly.entity_id
_entity_poly.type
_entity_poly.pdbx_seq_one_letter_code
_entity_poly.pdbx_strand_id
1 'polypeptide(L)'
;AAVIAIGVLASFGVFNPGGTLPTVCTIGAPLGCNVGVADTTGVTFEMINGAGQTLTITDITVSGCDGGPIIDGVALNAGELSVTTGQHTVGIPCTLVEGDQFNGDITVSYKASGSDLVQSATGQLSDTV
;
A
#
# COMPACT_ATOMS: atom_id res chain seq x y z
N ALA A 1 48.30 15.91 10.60
CA ALA A 1 46.95 16.50 10.39
C ALA A 1 46.17 15.56 9.48
N ALA A 2 45.35 14.67 10.04
CA ALA A 2 44.62 13.65 9.28
C ALA A 2 43.24 13.30 9.89
N VAL A 3 42.65 14.22 10.67
CA VAL A 3 41.39 13.98 11.42
C VAL A 3 40.27 14.96 11.03
N ILE A 4 40.48 15.85 10.05
CA ILE A 4 39.52 16.92 9.72
C ILE A 4 38.58 16.54 8.55
N ALA A 5 38.77 15.38 7.92
CA ALA A 5 38.00 14.99 6.74
C ALA A 5 36.72 14.17 7.01
N ILE A 6 36.30 14.00 8.27
CA ILE A 6 35.06 13.27 8.61
C ILE A 6 33.90 14.24 8.94
N GLY A 7 34.17 15.54 9.09
CA GLY A 7 33.14 16.53 9.45
C GLY A 7 32.23 17.01 8.30
N VAL A 8 32.55 16.70 7.04
CA VAL A 8 31.84 17.29 5.89
C VAL A 8 30.77 16.36 5.30
N LEU A 9 30.82 15.06 5.53
CA LEU A 9 29.76 14.13 5.09
C LEU A 9 28.48 14.22 5.94
N ALA A 10 28.56 14.84 7.13
CA ALA A 10 27.37 15.21 7.90
C ALA A 10 26.71 16.52 7.43
N SER A 11 27.39 17.29 6.55
CA SER A 11 26.90 18.56 5.99
C SER A 11 26.24 18.39 4.61
N PHE A 12 26.44 17.25 3.94
CA PHE A 12 25.57 16.86 2.85
C PHE A 12 24.34 16.23 3.48
N GLY A 13 23.22 16.95 3.49
CA GLY A 13 21.92 16.55 4.06
C GLY A 13 21.33 15.28 3.44
N VAL A 14 22.01 14.15 3.61
CA VAL A 14 21.61 12.78 3.23
C VAL A 14 20.69 12.18 4.31
N PHE A 15 20.68 12.75 5.50
CA PHE A 15 19.62 12.55 6.47
C PHE A 15 18.92 13.87 6.62
N ASN A 16 17.81 14.05 5.93
CA ASN A 16 16.81 15.03 6.31
C ASN A 16 16.15 14.48 7.59
N PRO A 17 16.57 14.88 8.82
CA PRO A 17 16.11 14.22 10.05
C PRO A 17 14.68 14.66 10.43
N GLY A 18 14.01 15.41 9.57
CA GLY A 18 12.72 16.05 9.83
C GLY A 18 11.78 16.13 8.63
N GLY A 19 11.91 15.26 7.63
CA GLY A 19 10.94 15.24 6.53
C GLY A 19 10.67 13.83 6.06
N THR A 20 9.55 13.28 6.55
CA THR A 20 8.80 12.13 6.05
C THR A 20 9.64 10.88 5.75
N LEU A 21 9.54 9.88 6.62
CA LEU A 21 10.01 8.53 6.26
C LEU A 21 9.48 8.17 4.86
N PRO A 22 10.27 7.50 4.01
CA PRO A 22 9.79 7.09 2.70
C PRO A 22 8.55 6.23 2.91
N THR A 23 7.44 6.62 2.28
CA THR A 23 6.22 5.81 2.30
C THR A 23 6.53 4.46 1.69
N VAL A 24 6.40 3.40 2.50
CA VAL A 24 6.65 2.03 2.06
C VAL A 24 5.32 1.42 1.73
N CYS A 25 5.11 1.05 0.47
CA CYS A 25 3.98 0.21 0.08
C CYS A 25 4.51 -1.03 -0.63
N THR A 26 4.20 -2.20 -0.08
CA THR A 26 4.60 -3.49 -0.66
C THR A 26 3.43 -4.46 -0.62
N ILE A 27 3.27 -5.27 -1.66
CA ILE A 27 2.32 -6.39 -1.72
C ILE A 27 3.05 -7.55 -2.40
N GLY A 28 2.86 -8.76 -1.87
CA GLY A 28 3.44 -9.98 -2.43
C GLY A 28 2.85 -10.37 -3.78
N ALA A 29 3.68 -11.01 -4.60
CA ALA A 29 3.28 -11.53 -5.91
C ALA A 29 2.07 -12.48 -5.79
N PRO A 30 1.18 -12.53 -6.80
CA PRO A 30 1.26 -11.90 -8.13
C PRO A 30 0.80 -10.44 -8.17
N LEU A 31 0.37 -9.90 -7.03
CA LEU A 31 0.04 -8.49 -6.87
C LEU A 31 1.31 -7.71 -6.48
N GLY A 32 1.24 -6.39 -6.61
CA GLY A 32 2.31 -5.48 -6.22
C GLY A 32 1.73 -4.17 -5.72
N CYS A 33 2.58 -3.33 -5.14
CA CYS A 33 2.23 -1.95 -4.83
C CYS A 33 3.29 -1.02 -5.40
N ASN A 34 2.85 0.07 -6.03
CA ASN A 34 3.74 1.09 -6.56
C ASN A 34 3.97 2.21 -5.53
N VAL A 35 2.88 2.80 -5.06
CA VAL A 35 2.86 3.91 -4.11
C VAL A 35 1.66 3.76 -3.19
N GLY A 36 1.80 4.21 -1.95
CA GLY A 36 0.70 4.38 -1.02
C GLY A 36 0.78 5.74 -0.36
N VAL A 37 -0.32 6.19 0.22
CA VAL A 37 -0.43 7.38 1.05
C VAL A 37 -1.47 7.12 2.13
N ALA A 38 -1.21 7.60 3.34
CA ALA A 38 -2.18 7.61 4.42
C ALA A 38 -2.58 9.06 4.73
N ASP A 39 -3.88 9.33 4.73
CA ASP A 39 -4.47 10.63 5.08
C ASP A 39 -5.43 10.45 6.27
N THR A 40 -5.83 11.55 6.90
CA THR A 40 -6.80 11.54 8.02
C THR A 40 -8.13 10.84 7.70
N THR A 41 -8.48 10.76 6.41
CA THR A 41 -9.72 10.13 5.91
C THR A 41 -9.55 8.69 5.45
N GLY A 42 -8.33 8.18 5.37
CA GLY A 42 -8.08 6.78 5.00
C GLY A 42 -6.73 6.56 4.31
N VAL A 43 -6.54 5.33 3.83
CA VAL A 43 -5.35 4.95 3.08
C VAL A 43 -5.67 4.78 1.61
N THR A 44 -4.80 5.27 0.74
CA THR A 44 -4.89 5.09 -0.71
C THR A 44 -3.59 4.51 -1.23
N PHE A 45 -3.64 3.46 -2.04
CA PHE A 45 -2.46 2.88 -2.65
C PHE A 45 -2.72 2.38 -4.07
N GLU A 46 -1.68 2.38 -4.89
CA GLU A 46 -1.69 1.88 -6.25
C GLU A 46 -1.26 0.41 -6.26
N MET A 47 -2.24 -0.47 -6.43
CA MET A 47 -2.05 -1.90 -6.56
C MET A 47 -1.74 -2.26 -8.01
N ILE A 48 -0.73 -3.10 -8.22
CA ILE A 48 -0.36 -3.64 -9.53
C ILE A 48 -0.82 -5.08 -9.62
N ASN A 49 -1.56 -5.43 -10.67
CA ASN A 49 -1.76 -6.84 -11.05
C ASN A 49 -0.70 -7.27 -12.08
N GLY A 50 0.29 -8.02 -11.60
CA GLY A 50 1.37 -8.60 -12.38
C GLY A 50 1.15 -10.05 -12.83
N ALA A 51 -0.03 -10.63 -12.61
CA ALA A 51 -0.31 -12.04 -12.87
C ALA A 51 -0.33 -12.42 -14.36
N GLY A 52 -0.34 -11.44 -15.28
CA GLY A 52 -0.52 -11.68 -16.72
C GLY A 52 -1.94 -12.13 -17.10
N GLN A 53 -2.87 -12.13 -16.15
CA GLN A 53 -4.27 -12.48 -16.33
C GLN A 53 -5.16 -11.64 -15.40
N THR A 54 -6.46 -11.59 -15.69
CA THR A 54 -7.44 -10.96 -14.81
C THR A 54 -7.54 -11.75 -13.50
N LEU A 55 -7.47 -11.05 -12.38
CA LEU A 55 -7.69 -11.58 -11.05
C LEU A 55 -9.04 -11.09 -10.53
N THR A 56 -9.73 -11.92 -9.76
CA THR A 56 -10.97 -11.54 -9.10
C THR A 56 -10.67 -11.28 -7.63
N ILE A 57 -10.70 -10.02 -7.22
CA ILE A 57 -10.50 -9.62 -5.83
C ILE A 57 -11.79 -9.87 -5.06
N THR A 58 -11.69 -10.64 -3.99
CA THR A 58 -12.83 -10.98 -3.12
C THR A 58 -12.87 -10.10 -1.89
N ASP A 59 -11.71 -9.69 -1.39
CA ASP A 59 -11.60 -8.87 -0.18
C ASP A 59 -10.26 -8.14 -0.13
N ILE A 60 -10.23 -6.97 0.50
CA ILE A 60 -9.00 -6.24 0.83
C ILE A 60 -9.14 -5.71 2.25
N THR A 61 -8.19 -6.06 3.11
CA THR A 61 -8.14 -5.55 4.47
C THR A 61 -6.82 -4.85 4.72
N VAL A 62 -6.86 -3.79 5.51
CA VAL A 62 -5.67 -3.10 5.99
C VAL A 62 -5.78 -2.93 7.50
N SER A 63 -4.76 -3.39 8.23
CA SER A 63 -4.71 -3.22 9.69
C SER A 63 -4.87 -1.75 10.08
N GLY A 64 -5.82 -1.47 10.99
CA GLY A 64 -6.15 -0.11 11.42
C GLY A 64 -7.18 0.61 10.55
N CYS A 65 -7.72 -0.05 9.52
CA CYS A 65 -8.77 0.49 8.67
C CYS A 65 -9.95 -0.48 8.51
N ASP A 66 -11.13 -0.04 8.95
CA ASP A 66 -12.37 -0.85 8.93
C ASP A 66 -13.31 -0.49 7.78
N GLY A 67 -12.94 0.50 6.95
CA GLY A 67 -13.75 0.92 5.81
C GLY A 67 -13.79 -0.12 4.70
N GLY A 68 -14.90 -0.13 3.95
CA GLY A 68 -15.03 -0.97 2.77
C GLY A 68 -14.03 -0.54 1.69
N PRO A 69 -13.24 -1.47 1.10
CA PRO A 69 -12.25 -1.11 0.11
C PRO A 69 -12.93 -0.65 -1.20
N ILE A 70 -12.33 0.34 -1.84
CA ILE A 70 -12.79 0.95 -3.08
C ILE A 70 -11.66 0.77 -4.10
N ILE A 71 -11.94 0.12 -5.23
CA ILE A 71 -10.96 -0.12 -6.29
C ILE A 71 -11.43 0.66 -7.52
N ASP A 72 -10.59 1.56 -8.03
CA ASP A 72 -10.88 2.44 -9.18
C ASP A 72 -12.23 3.20 -9.03
N GLY A 73 -12.56 3.60 -7.80
CA GLY A 73 -13.82 4.28 -7.47
C GLY A 73 -15.03 3.35 -7.30
N VAL A 74 -14.86 2.03 -7.43
CA VAL A 74 -15.92 1.04 -7.23
C VAL A 74 -15.77 0.39 -5.85
N ALA A 75 -16.80 0.53 -5.01
CA ALA A 75 -16.82 -0.10 -3.70
C ALA A 75 -16.92 -1.63 -3.82
N LEU A 76 -16.02 -2.34 -3.15
CA LEU A 76 -16.01 -3.80 -3.04
C LEU A 76 -17.01 -4.22 -1.95
N ASN A 77 -18.30 -4.11 -2.26
CA ASN A 77 -19.37 -4.41 -1.32
C ASN A 77 -19.65 -5.92 -1.29
N ALA A 78 -18.94 -6.68 -0.45
CA ALA A 78 -19.15 -8.12 -0.22
C ALA A 78 -19.28 -8.95 -1.51
N GLY A 79 -18.58 -8.50 -2.55
CA GLY A 79 -18.73 -8.96 -3.92
C GLY A 79 -17.38 -9.00 -4.60
N GLU A 80 -17.30 -9.83 -5.62
CA GLU A 80 -16.09 -10.04 -6.40
C GLU A 80 -15.88 -8.90 -7.41
N LEU A 81 -14.68 -8.33 -7.46
CA LEU A 81 -14.29 -7.36 -8.49
C LEU A 81 -13.16 -7.93 -9.36
N SER A 82 -13.39 -7.93 -10.68
CA SER A 82 -12.35 -8.31 -11.64
C SER A 82 -11.36 -7.17 -11.87
N VAL A 83 -10.10 -7.42 -11.55
CA VAL A 83 -8.97 -6.53 -11.73
C VAL A 83 -8.12 -7.04 -12.89
N THR A 84 -8.04 -6.26 -13.96
CA THR A 84 -7.23 -6.58 -15.15
C THR A 84 -5.74 -6.45 -14.85
N THR A 85 -4.88 -6.71 -15.84
CA THR A 85 -3.45 -6.44 -15.68
C THR A 85 -3.18 -4.94 -15.67
N GLY A 86 -2.18 -4.49 -14.90
CA GLY A 86 -1.82 -3.08 -14.80
C GLY A 86 -2.01 -2.50 -13.40
N GLN A 87 -2.13 -1.17 -13.33
CA GLN A 87 -2.22 -0.40 -12.09
C GLN A 87 -3.68 -0.06 -11.78
N HIS A 88 -4.04 -0.17 -10.50
CA HIS A 88 -5.37 0.04 -9.97
C HIS A 88 -5.29 0.82 -8.66
N THR A 89 -6.13 1.84 -8.49
CA THR A 89 -6.13 2.66 -7.28
C THR A 89 -7.07 2.04 -6.25
N VAL A 90 -6.53 1.68 -5.09
CA VAL A 90 -7.28 1.13 -3.95
C VAL A 90 -7.34 2.16 -2.84
N GLY A 91 -8.54 2.53 -2.42
CA GLY A 91 -8.79 3.38 -1.27
C GLY A 91 -9.52 2.60 -0.17
N ILE A 92 -9.07 2.73 1.07
CA ILE A 92 -9.72 2.14 2.23
C ILE A 92 -9.98 3.25 3.24
N PRO A 93 -11.24 3.63 3.46
CA PRO A 93 -11.57 4.69 4.40
C PRO A 93 -11.26 4.25 5.83
N CYS A 94 -10.63 5.13 6.59
CA CYS A 94 -10.37 4.94 8.02
C CYS A 94 -10.11 6.30 8.66
N THR A 95 -10.20 6.37 10.00
CA THR A 95 -9.97 7.62 10.72
C THR A 95 -8.57 7.58 11.31
N LEU A 96 -7.68 8.39 10.75
CA LEU A 96 -6.29 8.51 11.18
C LEU A 96 -6.04 9.91 11.76
N VAL A 97 -5.02 10.02 12.61
CA VAL A 97 -4.65 11.28 13.27
C VAL A 97 -3.46 11.88 12.53
N GLU A 98 -3.58 13.16 12.14
CA GLU A 98 -2.49 13.90 11.49
C GLU A 98 -1.25 13.93 12.38
N GLY A 99 -0.09 13.65 11.79
CA GLY A 99 1.21 13.57 12.46
C GLY A 99 1.55 12.21 13.05
N ASP A 100 0.61 11.24 13.08
CA ASP A 100 0.88 9.88 13.54
C ASP A 100 1.51 9.04 12.43
N GLN A 101 2.30 8.05 12.84
CA GLN A 101 2.83 7.04 11.94
C GLN A 101 1.80 5.96 11.70
N PHE A 102 1.36 5.82 10.44
CA PHE A 102 0.55 4.70 10.00
C PHE A 102 1.45 3.51 9.66
N ASN A 103 1.09 2.33 10.16
CA ASN A 103 1.71 1.07 9.78
C ASN A 103 0.63 -0.02 9.74
N GLY A 104 0.15 -0.29 8.54
CA GLY A 104 -0.92 -1.24 8.29
C GLY A 104 -0.44 -2.42 7.44
N ASP A 105 -0.73 -3.65 7.88
CA ASP A 105 -0.58 -4.82 7.04
C ASP A 105 -1.72 -4.88 6.02
N ILE A 106 -1.38 -5.00 4.74
CA ILE A 106 -2.34 -5.17 3.65
C ILE A 106 -2.55 -6.67 3.45
N THR A 107 -3.80 -7.13 3.41
CA THR A 107 -4.16 -8.47 2.95
C THR A 107 -5.15 -8.37 1.81
N VAL A 108 -4.75 -8.83 0.63
CA VAL A 108 -5.61 -8.91 -0.55
C VAL A 108 -6.00 -10.36 -0.78
N SER A 109 -7.29 -10.66 -0.72
CA SER A 109 -7.84 -11.96 -1.08
C SER A 109 -8.29 -11.92 -2.54
N TYR A 110 -7.82 -12.87 -3.34
CA TYR A 110 -8.06 -12.91 -4.77
C TYR A 110 -8.21 -14.34 -5.30
N LYS A 111 -8.81 -14.47 -6.48
CA LYS A 111 -8.92 -15.71 -7.25
C LYS A 111 -8.37 -15.49 -8.65
N ALA A 112 -7.78 -16.52 -9.23
CA ALA A 112 -7.47 -16.51 -10.65
C ALA A 112 -8.77 -16.61 -11.47
N SER A 113 -8.85 -15.91 -12.61
CA SER A 113 -9.98 -16.05 -13.53
C SER A 113 -10.27 -17.52 -13.86
N GLY A 114 -11.49 -17.99 -13.58
CA GLY A 114 -11.91 -19.38 -13.79
C GLY A 114 -11.53 -20.37 -12.68
N SER A 115 -10.99 -19.90 -11.56
CA SER A 115 -10.71 -20.71 -10.37
C SER A 115 -11.57 -20.27 -9.19
N ASP A 116 -12.06 -21.24 -8.42
CA ASP A 116 -12.80 -20.99 -7.17
C ASP A 116 -11.88 -20.91 -5.94
N LEU A 117 -10.58 -21.18 -6.11
CA LEU A 117 -9.61 -21.17 -5.02
C LEU A 117 -9.22 -19.73 -4.66
N VAL A 118 -9.61 -19.31 -3.46
CA VAL A 118 -9.18 -18.05 -2.86
C VAL A 118 -7.72 -18.18 -2.44
N GLN A 119 -6.91 -17.24 -2.91
CA GLN A 119 -5.53 -17.03 -2.54
C GLN A 119 -5.41 -15.68 -1.83
N SER A 120 -4.36 -15.51 -1.05
CA SER A 120 -4.07 -14.24 -0.37
C SER A 120 -2.67 -13.74 -0.72
N ALA A 121 -2.58 -12.45 -0.98
CA ALA A 121 -1.32 -11.71 -1.06
C ALA A 121 -1.26 -10.76 0.12
N THR A 122 -0.16 -10.81 0.86
CA THR A 122 0.07 -9.93 2.01
C THR A 122 1.09 -8.87 1.67
N GLY A 123 1.04 -7.76 2.39
CA GLY A 123 1.81 -6.57 2.14
C GLY A 123 1.84 -5.66 3.35
N GLN A 124 2.51 -4.52 3.22
CA GLN A 124 2.55 -3.49 4.25
C GLN A 124 2.50 -2.11 3.61
N LEU A 125 1.76 -1.21 4.26
CA LEU A 125 1.77 0.22 4.03
C LEU A 125 2.25 0.92 5.29
N SER A 126 3.36 1.65 5.19
CA SER A 126 3.84 2.52 6.25
C SER A 126 4.04 3.92 5.73
N ASP A 127 3.38 4.89 6.38
CA ASP A 127 3.41 6.29 6.02
C ASP A 127 3.26 7.19 7.26
N THR A 128 3.48 8.49 7.10
CA THR A 128 3.12 9.49 8.13
C THR A 128 1.87 10.24 7.65
N VAL A 129 0.83 10.25 8.50
CA VAL A 129 -0.49 10.85 8.21
C VAL A 129 -0.44 12.36 8.34
#